data_AF-A0A522JPJ0-F1
#
_entry.id   AF-A0A522JPJ0-F1
#
_cell.length_a   1.000
_cell.length_b   1.000
_cell.length_c   1.000
_cell.angle_alpha   90.00
_cell.angle_beta   90.00
_cell.angle_gamma   90.00
#
_symmetry.space_group_name_H-M   'P 1'
#
loop_
_entity.id
_entity.type
_entity.pdbx_description
1 polymer ?
#
loop_
_entity_poly.entity_id
_entity_poly.type
_entity_poly.pdbx_seq_one_letter_code
_entity_poly.pdbx_strand_id
1 'polypeptide(L)'
;MTESSKKWVDMTFEEWNRRMTKRVTENFISYCPTNTFAAGNTERLFLNAEGSDCLKGWRIEQGKDSSLRGLFDIGAEAYTLLCEGVDPADKSQLAFHELFRNFRETVGDLREAISKRVKMGSFIAVHPDGERAKEGSILEAEDVEIIKIGRTIARKFHADDEMMRQLYVELLCVECLREIDHALVALALNPADVIESTLIAKEALDLAKADEVEDEIERKFIIRRAKKAVAAKLANDPRQDEKKFIFECWQDWQAGKSQYTGKAAFARDMLTKVEYLTSTKKVEDWCREWEKERPPS
;
A
#
# COMPACT_ATOMS: atom_id res chain seq x y z
N MET A 1 -8.60 12.13 55.55
CA MET A 1 -7.71 12.68 54.51
C MET A 1 -6.28 12.52 54.96
N THR A 2 -5.49 11.78 54.19
CA THR A 2 -4.05 11.63 54.41
C THR A 2 -3.32 12.96 54.17
N GLU A 3 -2.15 13.13 54.76
CA GLU A 3 -1.30 14.32 54.57
C GLU A 3 -0.96 14.54 53.08
N SER A 4 -0.84 13.45 52.33
CA SER A 4 -0.68 13.47 50.87
C SER A 4 -1.90 14.03 50.15
N SER A 5 -3.13 13.76 50.61
CA SER A 5 -4.36 14.24 49.95
C SER A 5 -4.67 15.71 50.25
N LYS A 6 -4.26 16.25 51.41
CA LYS A 6 -4.31 17.70 51.66
C LYS A 6 -3.45 18.51 50.69
N LYS A 7 -2.27 17.97 50.34
CA LYS A 7 -1.30 18.62 49.45
C LYS A 7 -1.78 18.80 47.99
N TRP A 8 -2.81 18.07 47.57
CA TRP A 8 -3.41 18.21 46.23
C TRP A 8 -4.54 19.24 46.19
N VAL A 9 -5.24 19.42 47.30
CA VAL A 9 -6.40 20.32 47.40
C VAL A 9 -5.95 21.79 47.45
N ASP A 10 -4.78 22.06 48.02
CA ASP A 10 -4.26 23.43 48.18
C ASP A 10 -3.36 23.88 47.01
N MET A 11 -3.22 23.06 45.97
CA MET A 11 -2.30 23.33 44.86
C MET A 11 -2.98 24.19 43.80
N THR A 12 -2.30 25.25 43.36
CA THR A 12 -2.77 26.09 42.26
C THR A 12 -2.81 25.29 40.95
N PHE A 13 -3.71 25.66 40.04
CA PHE A 13 -3.81 25.01 38.73
C PHE A 13 -2.48 25.01 37.97
N GLU A 14 -1.71 26.11 38.07
CA GLU A 14 -0.39 26.23 37.44
C GLU A 14 0.68 25.33 38.06
N GLU A 15 0.66 25.13 39.39
CA GLU A 15 1.57 24.20 40.06
C GLU A 15 1.18 22.74 39.81
N TRP A 16 -0.12 22.45 39.77
CA TRP A 16 -0.64 21.15 39.38
C TRP A 16 -0.23 20.82 37.95
N ASN A 17 -0.47 21.74 37.00
CA ASN A 17 -0.10 21.57 35.61
C ASN A 17 1.43 21.41 35.47
N ARG A 18 2.24 22.28 36.08
CA ARG A 18 3.71 22.17 36.04
C ARG A 18 4.23 20.85 36.60
N ARG A 19 3.63 20.33 37.68
CA ARG A 19 4.01 19.03 38.27
C ARG A 19 3.54 17.85 37.44
N MET A 20 2.35 17.93 36.85
CA MET A 20 1.84 16.89 35.95
C MET A 20 2.64 16.88 34.65
N THR A 21 2.86 18.03 34.00
CA THR A 21 3.73 18.17 32.84
C THR A 21 5.12 17.63 33.14
N LYS A 22 5.77 18.03 34.24
CA LYS A 22 7.09 17.52 34.62
C LYS A 22 7.11 16.00 34.84
N ARG A 23 6.12 15.44 35.54
CA ARG A 23 6.03 13.99 35.76
C ARG A 23 5.68 13.21 34.51
N VAL A 24 4.86 13.76 33.62
CA VAL A 24 4.49 13.15 32.34
C VAL A 24 5.71 13.18 31.40
N THR A 25 6.44 14.30 31.33
CA THR A 25 7.65 14.43 30.50
C THR A 25 8.86 13.65 31.02
N GLU A 26 8.97 13.43 32.33
CA GLU A 26 10.07 12.66 32.94
C GLU A 26 9.80 11.15 33.01
N ASN A 27 8.54 10.68 32.90
CA ASN A 27 8.21 9.25 33.05
C ASN A 27 7.55 8.61 31.83
N PHE A 28 7.14 9.37 30.82
CA PHE A 28 6.44 8.83 29.66
C PHE A 28 7.08 9.40 28.39
N ILE A 29 7.85 8.57 27.69
CA ILE A 29 8.13 8.81 26.27
C ILE A 29 7.21 7.90 25.46
N SER A 30 6.78 8.46 24.34
CA SER A 30 6.02 7.78 23.29
C SER A 30 6.54 6.37 23.04
N TYR A 31 5.60 5.49 22.74
CA TYR A 31 5.81 4.27 22.01
C TYR A 31 6.97 4.39 21.00
N CYS A 32 7.92 3.46 21.06
CA CYS A 32 9.04 3.38 20.10
C CYS A 32 8.81 2.18 19.17
N PRO A 33 8.34 2.40 17.93
CA PRO A 33 8.05 1.32 16.99
C PRO A 33 9.28 0.46 16.69
N THR A 34 10.45 1.07 16.53
CA THR A 34 11.70 0.35 16.26
C THR A 34 12.02 -0.65 17.37
N ASN A 35 11.95 -0.24 18.63
CA ASN A 35 12.27 -1.14 19.74
C ASN A 35 11.16 -2.16 20.00
N THR A 36 9.91 -1.85 19.64
CA THR A 36 8.77 -2.74 19.87
C THR A 36 8.58 -3.79 18.77
N PHE A 37 8.81 -3.43 17.50
CA PHE A 37 8.49 -4.27 16.34
C PHE A 37 9.70 -4.75 15.55
N ALA A 38 10.92 -4.29 15.86
CA ALA A 38 12.11 -4.85 15.22
C ALA A 38 12.23 -6.35 15.48
N ALA A 39 12.64 -7.07 14.43
CA ALA A 39 12.66 -8.53 14.39
C ALA A 39 13.40 -9.14 15.59
N GLY A 40 12.72 -10.04 16.30
CA GLY A 40 13.26 -10.78 17.44
C GLY A 40 12.87 -10.24 18.81
N ASN A 41 12.27 -9.04 18.88
CA ASN A 41 11.70 -8.55 20.14
C ASN A 41 10.25 -9.03 20.29
N THR A 42 9.97 -9.81 21.33
CA THR A 42 8.60 -10.21 21.70
C THR A 42 8.05 -9.36 22.83
N GLU A 43 8.89 -8.49 23.41
CA GLU A 43 8.51 -7.60 24.49
C GLU A 43 8.03 -6.26 23.92
N ARG A 44 6.84 -5.86 24.37
CA ARG A 44 6.22 -4.57 24.03
C ARG A 44 6.84 -3.51 24.92
N LEU A 45 7.74 -2.70 24.37
CA LEU A 45 8.55 -1.76 25.16
C LEU A 45 8.02 -0.33 25.05
N PHE A 46 7.64 0.24 26.19
CA PHE A 46 7.43 1.67 26.31
C PHE A 46 8.67 2.27 26.92
N LEU A 47 9.25 3.29 26.32
CA LEU A 47 10.54 3.81 26.80
C LEU A 47 10.34 5.11 27.57
N ASN A 48 11.25 5.42 28.49
CA ASN A 48 11.42 6.76 29.06
C ASN A 48 12.52 7.54 28.30
N ALA A 49 12.83 8.75 28.79
CA ALA A 49 13.89 9.62 28.25
C ALA A 49 15.28 8.98 28.25
N GLU A 50 15.49 8.05 29.16
CA GLU A 50 16.73 7.31 29.31
C GLU A 50 16.76 6.02 28.47
N GLY A 51 15.74 5.77 27.63
CA GLY A 51 15.63 4.58 26.79
C GLY A 51 15.35 3.29 27.56
N SER A 52 14.95 3.40 28.82
CA SER A 52 14.57 2.28 29.68
C SER A 52 13.07 2.01 29.60
N ASP A 53 12.65 0.75 29.76
CA ASP A 53 11.24 0.39 29.83
C ASP A 53 10.54 1.12 31.01
N CYS A 54 9.65 2.07 30.69
CA CYS A 54 8.92 2.88 31.66
C CYS A 54 7.67 2.16 32.21
N LEU A 55 7.26 1.09 31.55
CA LEU A 55 6.18 0.20 31.98
C LEU A 55 6.71 -1.11 32.58
N LYS A 56 7.96 -1.12 33.03
CA LYS A 56 8.56 -2.26 33.73
C LYS A 56 7.74 -2.65 34.96
N GLY A 57 6.92 -3.70 34.84
CA GLY A 57 5.99 -4.17 35.87
C GLY A 57 4.51 -3.97 35.52
N TRP A 58 4.20 -3.11 34.56
CA TRP A 58 2.91 -3.06 33.87
C TRP A 58 2.83 -4.23 32.89
N ARG A 59 2.68 -5.43 33.46
CA ARG A 59 2.37 -6.61 32.67
C ARG A 59 0.90 -6.53 32.31
N ILE A 60 0.59 -5.99 31.13
CA ILE A 60 -0.60 -6.43 30.41
C ILE A 60 -0.50 -7.95 30.44
N GLU A 61 -1.37 -8.65 31.17
CA GLU A 61 -1.29 -10.10 31.31
C GLU A 61 -1.30 -10.68 29.89
N GLN A 62 -0.12 -11.11 29.43
CA GLN A 62 0.08 -11.55 28.06
C GLN A 62 -0.91 -12.69 27.80
N GLY A 63 -1.93 -12.43 26.98
CA GLY A 63 -2.89 -13.43 26.55
C GLY A 63 -4.33 -13.31 27.05
N LYS A 64 -4.70 -12.35 27.90
CA LYS A 64 -6.13 -12.18 28.30
C LYS A 64 -6.88 -11.03 27.64
N ASP A 65 -6.20 -9.97 27.22
CA ASP A 65 -6.84 -8.83 26.58
C ASP A 65 -6.67 -8.88 25.06
N SER A 66 -7.68 -9.41 24.37
CA SER A 66 -7.73 -9.52 22.92
C SER A 66 -7.65 -8.16 22.22
N SER A 67 -8.12 -7.09 22.87
CA SER A 67 -8.17 -5.74 22.29
C SER A 67 -6.78 -5.14 22.16
N LEU A 68 -5.97 -5.28 23.21
CA LEU A 68 -4.56 -4.87 23.17
C LEU A 68 -3.77 -5.66 22.14
N ARG A 69 -4.05 -6.96 21.98
CA ARG A 69 -3.38 -7.75 20.94
C ARG A 69 -3.62 -7.19 19.54
N GLY A 70 -4.87 -6.88 19.20
CA GLY A 70 -5.21 -6.29 17.90
C GLY A 70 -4.46 -4.99 17.63
N LEU A 71 -4.30 -4.13 18.64
CA LEU A 71 -3.57 -2.86 18.49
C LEU A 71 -2.08 -3.07 18.13
N PHE A 72 -1.41 -4.00 18.81
CA PHE A 72 -0.02 -4.33 18.48
C PHE A 72 0.12 -5.06 17.14
N ASP A 73 -0.86 -5.88 16.76
CA ASP A 73 -0.85 -6.54 15.44
C ASP A 73 -0.95 -5.48 14.33
N ILE A 74 -1.82 -4.46 14.47
CA ILE A 74 -1.92 -3.32 13.54
C ILE A 74 -0.57 -2.59 13.41
N GLY A 75 0.06 -2.25 14.54
CA GLY A 75 1.34 -1.56 14.52
C GLY A 75 2.46 -2.41 13.93
N ALA A 76 2.49 -3.72 14.19
CA ALA A 76 3.52 -4.62 13.66
C ALA A 76 3.42 -4.75 12.14
N GLU A 77 2.19 -4.79 11.62
CA GLU A 77 1.93 -4.79 10.17
C GLU A 77 2.37 -3.46 9.54
N ALA A 78 2.03 -2.31 10.14
CA ALA A 78 2.46 -1.01 9.65
C ALA A 78 4.00 -0.86 9.65
N TYR A 79 4.66 -1.30 10.73
CA TYR A 79 6.12 -1.27 10.82
C TYR A 79 6.78 -2.21 9.80
N THR A 80 6.19 -3.37 9.54
CA THR A 80 6.68 -4.31 8.52
C THR A 80 6.64 -3.70 7.13
N LEU A 81 5.50 -3.09 6.75
CA LEU A 81 5.36 -2.38 5.48
C LEU A 81 6.35 -1.22 5.37
N LEU A 82 6.49 -0.44 6.43
CA LEU A 82 7.44 0.68 6.46
C LEU A 82 8.91 0.24 6.28
N CYS A 83 9.23 -0.97 6.73
CA CYS A 83 10.57 -1.53 6.66
C CYS A 83 10.81 -2.41 5.43
N GLU A 84 9.84 -2.51 4.52
CA GLU A 84 9.95 -3.29 3.30
C GLU A 84 10.97 -2.64 2.35
N GLY A 85 11.90 -3.43 1.81
CA GLY A 85 12.98 -2.94 0.95
C GLY A 85 14.09 -2.16 1.66
N VAL A 86 13.96 -1.84 2.95
CA VAL A 86 14.99 -1.16 3.75
C VAL A 86 16.01 -2.19 4.27
N ASP A 87 17.31 -1.90 4.12
CA ASP A 87 18.39 -2.72 4.65
C ASP A 87 18.24 -2.85 6.19
N PRO A 88 18.32 -4.06 6.78
CA PRO A 88 18.31 -4.22 8.23
C PRO A 88 19.30 -3.32 9.00
N ALA A 89 20.45 -2.99 8.41
CA ALA A 89 21.42 -2.06 9.00
C ALA A 89 20.88 -0.63 9.12
N ASP A 90 19.96 -0.25 8.24
CA ASP A 90 19.32 1.07 8.20
C ASP A 90 18.05 1.13 9.06
N LYS A 91 17.60 0.01 9.65
CA LYS A 91 16.46 -0.05 10.61
C LYS A 91 16.83 0.43 12.01
N SER A 92 17.78 1.37 12.11
CA SER A 92 18.22 1.93 13.38
C SER A 92 17.16 2.86 13.98
N GLN A 93 17.21 3.05 15.30
CA GLN A 93 16.36 4.03 15.98
C GLN A 93 16.57 5.46 15.45
N LEU A 94 17.81 5.80 15.06
CA LEU A 94 18.14 7.09 14.48
C LEU A 94 17.42 7.31 13.14
N ALA A 95 17.45 6.30 12.25
CA ALA A 95 16.76 6.35 10.96
C ALA A 95 15.24 6.52 11.14
N PHE A 96 14.65 5.84 12.12
CA PHE A 96 13.22 6.01 12.43
C PHE A 96 12.90 7.43 12.94
N HIS A 97 13.74 8.02 13.79
CA HIS A 97 13.54 9.40 14.24
C HIS A 97 13.65 10.41 13.10
N GLU A 98 14.57 10.20 12.16
CA GLU A 98 14.68 11.03 10.95
C GLU A 98 13.44 10.88 10.07
N LEU A 99 12.97 9.65 9.85
CA LEU A 99 11.73 9.39 9.15
C LEU A 99 10.52 10.10 9.80
N PHE A 100 10.39 10.03 11.13
CA PHE A 100 9.30 10.68 11.85
C PHE A 100 9.37 12.21 11.78
N ARG A 101 10.59 12.78 11.76
CA ARG A 101 10.79 14.22 11.53
C ARG A 101 10.36 14.61 10.11
N ASN A 102 10.83 13.86 9.13
CA ASN A 102 10.51 14.09 7.71
C ASN A 102 9.01 13.94 7.46
N PHE A 103 8.33 13.02 8.15
CA PHE A 103 6.87 12.89 8.14
C PHE A 103 6.18 14.20 8.52
N ARG A 104 6.53 14.80 9.67
CA ARG A 104 5.88 16.04 10.13
C ARG A 104 6.09 17.21 9.18
N GLU A 105 7.31 17.35 8.67
CA GLU A 105 7.65 18.38 7.69
C GLU A 105 6.84 18.17 6.40
N THR A 106 6.81 16.93 5.88
CA THR A 106 6.09 16.60 4.64
C THR A 106 4.58 16.83 4.78
N VAL A 107 3.96 16.42 5.89
CA VAL A 107 2.53 16.66 6.13
C VAL A 107 2.24 18.15 6.29
N GLY A 108 3.13 18.91 6.95
CA GLY A 108 3.06 20.37 7.03
C GLY A 108 3.08 21.03 5.65
N ASP A 109 4.03 20.64 4.79
CA ASP A 109 4.17 21.16 3.43
C ASP A 109 2.94 20.80 2.56
N LEU A 110 2.43 19.56 2.67
CA LEU A 110 1.21 19.13 2.00
C LEU A 110 0.01 19.98 2.43
N ARG A 111 -0.16 20.19 3.73
CA ARG A 111 -1.24 21.00 4.31
C ARG A 111 -1.19 22.43 3.76
N GLU A 112 -0.02 23.07 3.76
CA GLU A 112 0.15 24.42 3.22
C GLU A 112 -0.16 24.46 1.71
N ALA A 113 0.37 23.50 0.96
CA ALA A 113 0.16 23.41 -0.48
C ALA A 113 -1.32 23.24 -0.84
N ILE A 114 -2.04 22.34 -0.17
CA ILE A 114 -3.47 22.09 -0.38
C ILE A 114 -4.27 23.35 -0.01
N SER A 115 -4.00 23.93 1.15
CA SER A 115 -4.67 25.14 1.64
C SER A 115 -4.55 26.30 0.65
N LYS A 116 -3.34 26.54 0.13
CA LYS A 116 -3.09 27.54 -0.91
C LYS A 116 -3.88 27.27 -2.19
N ARG A 117 -3.99 26.01 -2.61
CA ARG A 117 -4.75 25.63 -3.82
C ARG A 117 -6.26 25.81 -3.64
N VAL A 118 -6.79 25.54 -2.45
CA VAL A 118 -8.20 25.81 -2.06
C VAL A 118 -8.48 27.31 -2.10
N LYS A 119 -7.61 28.12 -1.48
CA LYS A 119 -7.72 29.59 -1.48
C LYS A 119 -7.76 30.17 -2.90
N MET A 120 -6.93 29.63 -3.79
CA MET A 120 -6.88 30.04 -5.20
C MET A 120 -8.08 29.55 -6.04
N GLY A 121 -8.97 28.73 -5.49
CA GLY A 121 -10.08 28.11 -6.22
C GLY A 121 -9.64 27.07 -7.26
N SER A 122 -8.36 26.67 -7.25
CA SER A 122 -7.78 25.68 -8.16
C SER A 122 -8.02 24.23 -7.71
N PHE A 123 -8.46 24.07 -6.47
CA PHE A 123 -8.79 22.79 -5.85
C PHE A 123 -10.07 22.96 -5.02
N ILE A 124 -11.00 22.02 -5.16
CA ILE A 124 -12.24 21.99 -4.38
C ILE A 124 -12.17 20.75 -3.51
N ALA A 125 -11.89 20.94 -2.22
CA ALA A 125 -12.11 19.91 -1.22
C ALA A 125 -13.59 19.95 -0.78
N VAL A 126 -14.18 18.77 -0.60
CA VAL A 126 -15.58 18.61 -0.20
C VAL A 126 -15.59 17.71 1.02
N HIS A 127 -16.22 18.15 2.10
CA HIS A 127 -16.43 17.37 3.30
C HIS A 127 -17.41 16.20 3.02
N PRO A 128 -17.45 15.16 3.86
CA PRO A 128 -18.37 14.03 3.67
C PRO A 128 -19.86 14.41 3.59
N ASP A 129 -20.24 15.53 4.20
CA ASP A 129 -21.60 16.10 4.15
C ASP A 129 -21.93 16.84 2.84
N GLY A 130 -20.95 16.97 1.93
CA GLY A 130 -21.09 17.67 0.65
C GLY A 130 -20.75 19.16 0.70
N GLU A 131 -20.40 19.72 1.86
CA GLU A 131 -19.98 21.11 1.97
C GLU A 131 -18.57 21.33 1.41
N ARG A 132 -18.35 22.48 0.77
CA ARG A 132 -17.00 22.84 0.28
C ARG A 132 -16.12 23.26 1.44
N ALA A 133 -14.98 22.60 1.58
CA ALA A 133 -13.97 22.98 2.55
C ALA A 133 -13.43 24.39 2.26
N LYS A 134 -13.18 25.14 3.34
CA LYS A 134 -12.59 26.49 3.28
C LYS A 134 -11.10 26.38 3.59
N GLU A 135 -10.32 27.43 3.26
CA GLU A 135 -8.87 27.48 3.55
C GLU A 135 -8.58 27.16 5.03
N GLY A 136 -9.35 27.75 5.95
CA GLY A 136 -9.20 27.51 7.40
C GLY A 136 -9.44 26.06 7.81
N SER A 137 -10.43 25.38 7.19
CA SER A 137 -10.74 23.98 7.55
C SER A 137 -9.66 23.00 7.09
N ILE A 138 -8.87 23.33 6.07
CA ILE A 138 -7.71 22.52 5.67
C ILE A 138 -6.56 22.69 6.67
N LEU A 139 -6.34 23.89 7.21
CA LEU A 139 -5.27 24.13 8.17
C LEU A 139 -5.52 23.42 9.52
N GLU A 140 -6.79 23.22 9.86
CA GLU A 140 -7.24 22.54 11.07
C GLU A 140 -7.48 21.03 10.88
N ALA A 141 -7.36 20.52 9.65
CA ALA A 141 -7.59 19.11 9.34
C ALA A 141 -6.51 18.21 9.97
N GLU A 142 -6.94 17.01 10.37
CA GLU A 142 -6.06 15.99 10.94
C GLU A 142 -5.03 15.51 9.91
N ASP A 143 -3.87 15.07 10.38
CA ASP A 143 -2.77 14.65 9.50
C ASP A 143 -3.21 13.53 8.54
N VAL A 144 -3.97 12.54 9.02
CA VAL A 144 -4.54 11.48 8.17
C VAL A 144 -5.42 12.03 7.03
N GLU A 145 -6.17 13.10 7.26
CA GLU A 145 -7.03 13.72 6.24
C GLU A 145 -6.18 14.45 5.19
N ILE A 146 -5.14 15.17 5.63
CA ILE A 146 -4.16 15.81 4.74
C ILE A 146 -3.48 14.76 3.86
N ILE A 147 -3.05 13.64 4.43
CA ILE A 147 -2.41 12.55 3.70
C ILE A 147 -3.39 11.94 2.67
N LYS A 148 -4.67 11.73 3.04
CA LYS A 148 -5.72 11.24 2.10
C LYS A 148 -5.92 12.19 0.92
N ILE A 149 -6.00 13.51 1.19
CA ILE A 149 -6.16 14.52 0.14
C ILE A 149 -4.92 14.53 -0.76
N GLY A 150 -3.72 14.55 -0.18
CA GLY A 150 -2.45 14.50 -0.92
C GLY A 150 -2.38 13.27 -1.81
N ARG A 151 -2.67 12.09 -1.28
CA ARG A 151 -2.68 10.83 -2.03
C ARG A 151 -3.68 10.86 -3.18
N THR A 152 -4.89 11.40 -2.95
CA THR A 152 -5.91 11.54 -3.99
C THR A 152 -5.44 12.45 -5.14
N ILE A 153 -4.76 13.56 -4.79
CA ILE A 153 -4.16 14.46 -5.78
C ILE A 153 -3.05 13.71 -6.54
N ALA A 154 -2.13 13.08 -5.84
CA ALA A 154 -1.01 12.36 -6.46
C ALA A 154 -1.50 11.26 -7.40
N ARG A 155 -2.47 10.44 -7.00
CA ARG A 155 -3.09 9.43 -7.87
C ARG A 155 -3.65 10.04 -9.16
N LYS A 156 -4.25 11.22 -9.09
CA LYS A 156 -4.84 11.89 -10.26
C LYS A 156 -3.79 12.44 -11.24
N PHE A 157 -2.62 12.85 -10.75
CA PHE A 157 -1.61 13.55 -11.55
C PHE A 157 -0.33 12.74 -11.81
N HIS A 158 -0.09 11.68 -11.04
CA HIS A 158 1.16 10.91 -10.97
C HIS A 158 0.89 9.42 -10.77
N ALA A 159 -0.15 8.87 -11.42
CA ALA A 159 -0.62 7.49 -11.22
C ALA A 159 0.47 6.40 -11.34
N ASP A 160 1.54 6.64 -12.10
CA ASP A 160 2.64 5.70 -12.33
C ASP A 160 3.95 6.06 -11.57
N ASP A 161 3.94 7.09 -10.71
CA ASP A 161 5.14 7.50 -9.98
C ASP A 161 5.35 6.64 -8.72
N GLU A 162 6.18 5.62 -8.88
CA GLU A 162 6.58 4.68 -7.82
C GLU A 162 7.12 5.40 -6.57
N MET A 163 7.86 6.49 -6.74
CA MET A 163 8.45 7.24 -5.63
C MET A 163 7.35 7.96 -4.84
N MET A 164 6.38 8.57 -5.53
CA MET A 164 5.25 9.20 -4.86
C MET A 164 4.38 8.17 -4.14
N ARG A 165 4.18 6.98 -4.74
CA ARG A 165 3.45 5.89 -4.10
C ARG A 165 4.15 5.46 -2.81
N GLN A 166 5.45 5.18 -2.88
CA GLN A 166 6.25 4.79 -1.73
C GLN A 166 6.18 5.83 -0.61
N LEU A 167 6.29 7.12 -0.95
CA LEU A 167 6.14 8.21 0.02
C LEU A 167 4.79 8.16 0.75
N TYR A 168 3.66 7.97 0.05
CA TYR A 168 2.36 7.91 0.73
C TYR A 168 2.18 6.67 1.59
N VAL A 169 2.74 5.52 1.18
CA VAL A 169 2.78 4.32 2.02
C VAL A 169 3.55 4.61 3.31
N GLU A 170 4.72 5.25 3.21
CA GLU A 170 5.52 5.63 4.38
C GLU A 170 4.77 6.60 5.30
N LEU A 171 4.15 7.65 4.74
CA LEU A 171 3.37 8.62 5.51
C LEU A 171 2.20 7.94 6.26
N LEU A 172 1.47 7.04 5.59
CA LEU A 172 0.35 6.31 6.19
C LEU A 172 0.82 5.31 7.26
N CYS A 173 1.97 4.66 7.07
CA CYS A 173 2.53 3.76 8.08
C CYS A 173 3.01 4.52 9.31
N VAL A 174 3.67 5.68 9.12
CA VAL A 174 4.08 6.55 10.24
C VAL A 174 2.87 7.08 11.00
N GLU A 175 1.82 7.50 10.29
CA GLU A 175 0.57 7.93 10.91
C GLU A 175 -0.09 6.80 11.73
N CYS A 176 -0.16 5.59 11.16
CA CYS A 176 -0.64 4.42 11.89
C CYS A 176 0.14 4.21 13.19
N LEU A 177 1.48 4.21 13.13
CA LEU A 177 2.33 4.02 14.31
C LEU A 177 2.16 5.12 15.36
N ARG A 178 1.90 6.37 14.95
CA ARG A 178 1.60 7.47 15.85
C ARG A 178 0.26 7.27 16.54
N GLU A 179 -0.78 6.86 15.82
CA GLU A 179 -2.08 6.62 16.43
C GLU A 179 -2.11 5.37 17.32
N ILE A 180 -1.24 4.39 17.06
CA ILE A 180 -0.97 3.32 18.04
C ILE A 180 -0.40 3.92 19.33
N ASP A 181 0.58 4.84 19.25
CA ASP A 181 1.11 5.54 20.44
C ASP A 181 -0.01 6.27 21.20
N HIS A 182 -0.81 7.07 20.49
CA HIS A 182 -1.95 7.78 21.09
C HIS A 182 -2.94 6.82 21.76
N ALA A 183 -3.30 5.71 21.12
CA ALA A 183 -4.21 4.72 21.69
C ALA A 183 -3.63 4.10 22.98
N LEU A 184 -2.32 3.84 23.01
CA LEU A 184 -1.64 3.29 24.20
C LEU A 184 -1.54 4.32 25.33
N VAL A 185 -1.28 5.59 25.02
CA VAL A 185 -1.32 6.69 25.98
C VAL A 185 -2.75 6.87 26.53
N ALA A 186 -3.75 6.83 25.65
CA ALA A 186 -5.16 6.94 26.01
C ALA A 186 -5.62 5.81 26.94
N LEU A 187 -5.13 4.58 26.74
CA LEU A 187 -5.40 3.48 27.67
C LEU A 187 -4.97 3.78 29.11
N ALA A 188 -3.91 4.57 29.29
CA ALA A 188 -3.42 4.97 30.61
C ALA A 188 -4.15 6.21 31.18
N LEU A 189 -4.63 7.11 30.32
CA LEU A 189 -5.14 8.43 30.72
C LEU A 189 -6.66 8.59 30.57
N ASN A 190 -7.20 8.20 29.42
CA ASN A 190 -8.61 8.34 29.06
C ASN A 190 -9.04 7.22 28.09
N PRO A 191 -9.67 6.14 28.60
CA PRO A 191 -10.06 5.00 27.76
C PRO A 191 -11.03 5.33 26.61
N ALA A 192 -11.73 6.47 26.66
CA ALA A 192 -12.66 6.87 25.60
C ALA A 192 -11.94 7.14 24.27
N ASP A 193 -10.73 7.68 24.32
CA ASP A 193 -9.98 8.12 23.12
C ASP A 193 -9.27 6.93 22.43
N VAL A 194 -9.18 5.79 23.11
CA VAL A 194 -8.54 4.56 22.60
C VAL A 194 -9.23 4.08 21.33
N ILE A 195 -10.56 4.12 21.31
CA ILE A 195 -11.36 3.63 20.18
C ILE A 195 -11.07 4.50 18.94
N GLU A 196 -11.06 5.82 19.11
CA GLU A 196 -10.82 6.77 18.03
C GLU A 196 -9.43 6.58 17.42
N SER A 197 -8.36 6.64 18.23
CA SER A 197 -7.00 6.42 17.73
C SER A 197 -6.81 5.03 17.12
N THR A 198 -7.45 3.98 17.66
CA THR A 198 -7.39 2.64 17.07
C THR A 198 -8.06 2.61 15.68
N LEU A 199 -9.20 3.29 15.51
CA LEU A 199 -9.88 3.38 14.22
C LEU A 199 -9.05 4.15 13.19
N ILE A 200 -8.45 5.28 13.58
CA ILE A 200 -7.57 6.06 12.69
C ILE A 200 -6.34 5.24 12.31
N ALA A 201 -5.69 4.56 13.26
CA ALA A 201 -4.55 3.68 12.99
C ALA A 201 -4.92 2.58 11.97
N LYS A 202 -6.07 1.93 12.17
CA LYS A 202 -6.55 0.88 11.28
C LYS A 202 -6.85 1.41 9.88
N GLU A 203 -7.47 2.57 9.79
CA GLU A 203 -7.78 3.21 8.51
C GLU A 203 -6.49 3.57 7.75
N ALA A 204 -5.49 4.16 8.44
CA ALA A 204 -4.19 4.47 7.85
C ALA A 204 -3.49 3.22 7.31
N LEU A 205 -3.51 2.12 8.06
CA LEU A 205 -2.96 0.83 7.62
C LEU A 205 -3.72 0.26 6.41
N ASP A 206 -5.05 0.29 6.42
CA ASP A 206 -5.87 -0.19 5.29
C ASP A 206 -5.61 0.62 4.03
N LEU A 207 -5.44 1.93 4.18
CA LEU A 207 -5.08 2.82 3.07
C LEU A 207 -3.68 2.50 2.53
N ALA A 208 -2.69 2.24 3.39
CA ALA A 208 -1.34 1.86 2.98
C ALA A 208 -1.35 0.55 2.19
N LYS A 209 -2.12 -0.44 2.64
CA LYS A 209 -2.28 -1.74 1.97
C LYS A 209 -3.11 -1.69 0.68
N ALA A 210 -4.06 -0.76 0.60
CA ALA A 210 -4.94 -0.67 -0.57
C ALA A 210 -4.16 -0.37 -1.87
N ASP A 211 -2.99 0.26 -1.79
CA ASP A 211 -2.11 0.44 -2.95
C ASP A 211 -1.53 -0.89 -3.49
N GLU A 212 -1.37 -1.93 -2.67
CA GLU A 212 -0.94 -3.26 -3.15
C GLU A 212 -2.07 -4.03 -3.84
N VAL A 213 -3.30 -3.91 -3.31
CA VAL A 213 -4.46 -4.69 -3.76
C VAL A 213 -5.07 -4.12 -5.06
N GLU A 214 -5.07 -2.79 -5.21
CA GLU A 214 -5.64 -2.13 -6.38
C GLU A 214 -4.73 -2.29 -7.61
N ASP A 215 -3.40 -2.29 -7.43
CA ASP A 215 -2.40 -2.58 -8.46
C ASP A 215 -2.57 -3.97 -9.09
N GLU A 216 -2.90 -4.98 -8.28
CA GLU A 216 -3.12 -6.33 -8.77
C GLU A 216 -4.40 -6.43 -9.62
N ILE A 217 -5.45 -5.71 -9.22
CA ILE A 217 -6.72 -5.65 -9.94
C ILE A 217 -6.55 -4.86 -11.24
N GLU A 218 -5.87 -3.72 -11.21
CA GLU A 218 -5.61 -2.90 -12.38
C GLU A 218 -4.70 -3.62 -13.38
N ARG A 219 -3.62 -4.27 -12.93
CA ARG A 219 -2.81 -5.17 -13.78
C ARG A 219 -3.66 -6.26 -14.43
N LYS A 220 -4.55 -6.92 -13.69
CA LYS A 220 -5.46 -7.93 -14.24
C LYS A 220 -6.40 -7.33 -15.29
N PHE A 221 -6.90 -6.12 -15.08
CA PHE A 221 -7.76 -5.41 -16.05
C PHE A 221 -7.02 -5.00 -17.32
N ILE A 222 -5.80 -4.46 -17.20
CA ILE A 222 -4.93 -4.10 -18.32
C ILE A 222 -4.60 -5.35 -19.15
N ILE A 223 -4.18 -6.45 -18.50
CA ILE A 223 -3.92 -7.73 -19.16
C ILE A 223 -5.18 -8.24 -19.87
N ARG A 224 -6.35 -8.15 -19.24
CA ARG A 224 -7.61 -8.58 -19.84
C ARG A 224 -8.01 -7.72 -21.05
N ARG A 225 -7.81 -6.40 -20.98
CA ARG A 225 -8.09 -5.47 -22.07
C ARG A 225 -7.12 -5.67 -23.24
N ALA A 226 -5.84 -5.88 -22.96
CA ALA A 226 -4.83 -6.24 -23.95
C ALA A 226 -5.18 -7.57 -24.64
N LYS A 227 -5.54 -8.60 -23.87
CA LYS A 227 -6.02 -9.89 -24.43
C LYS A 227 -7.24 -9.72 -25.33
N LYS A 228 -8.24 -8.93 -24.92
CA LYS A 228 -9.42 -8.62 -25.75
C LYS A 228 -9.05 -7.86 -27.03
N ALA A 229 -8.16 -6.89 -26.94
CA ALA A 229 -7.71 -6.11 -28.10
C ALA A 229 -6.92 -6.98 -29.10
N VAL A 230 -6.04 -7.86 -28.59
CA VAL A 230 -5.33 -8.83 -29.42
C VAL A 230 -6.29 -9.84 -30.03
N ALA A 231 -7.24 -10.37 -29.26
CA ALA A 231 -8.26 -11.29 -29.79
C ALA A 231 -9.12 -10.64 -30.88
N ALA A 232 -9.54 -9.39 -30.71
CA ALA A 232 -10.29 -8.63 -31.72
C ALA A 232 -9.44 -8.33 -32.97
N LYS A 233 -8.14 -8.05 -32.81
CA LYS A 233 -7.21 -7.91 -33.93
C LYS A 233 -7.03 -9.22 -34.69
N LEU A 234 -6.85 -10.32 -33.97
CA LEU A 234 -6.68 -11.66 -34.57
C LEU A 234 -7.97 -12.13 -35.25
N ALA A 235 -9.14 -11.85 -34.68
CA ALA A 235 -10.43 -12.21 -35.29
C ALA A 235 -10.68 -11.52 -36.63
N ASN A 236 -10.08 -10.34 -36.84
CA ASN A 236 -10.16 -9.59 -38.09
C ASN A 236 -8.90 -9.72 -38.95
N ASP A 237 -7.94 -10.58 -38.57
CA ASP A 237 -6.72 -10.80 -39.34
C ASP A 237 -7.02 -11.82 -40.45
N PRO A 238 -6.99 -11.43 -41.75
CA PRO A 238 -7.33 -12.33 -42.85
C PRO A 238 -6.37 -13.52 -42.96
N ARG A 239 -5.19 -13.45 -42.32
CA ARG A 239 -4.25 -14.58 -42.23
C ARG A 239 -4.78 -15.74 -41.39
N GLN A 240 -5.79 -15.53 -40.54
CA GLN A 240 -6.43 -16.63 -39.80
C GLN A 240 -7.25 -17.53 -40.73
N ASP A 241 -7.96 -16.94 -41.70
CA ASP A 241 -8.71 -17.71 -42.71
C ASP A 241 -7.76 -18.51 -43.58
N GLU A 242 -6.62 -17.92 -43.95
CA GLU A 242 -5.55 -18.62 -44.67
C GLU A 242 -4.92 -19.74 -43.85
N LYS A 243 -4.67 -19.52 -42.55
CA LYS A 243 -4.18 -20.57 -41.65
C LYS A 243 -5.15 -21.75 -41.61
N LYS A 244 -6.47 -21.49 -41.58
CA LYS A 244 -7.50 -22.53 -41.62
C LYS A 244 -7.50 -23.29 -42.94
N PHE A 245 -7.47 -22.59 -44.07
CA PHE A 245 -7.37 -23.21 -45.39
C PHE A 245 -6.11 -24.09 -45.54
N ILE A 246 -4.97 -23.58 -45.06
CA ILE A 246 -3.70 -24.32 -45.06
C ILE A 246 -3.80 -25.56 -44.18
N PHE A 247 -4.49 -25.49 -43.03
CA PHE A 247 -4.71 -26.65 -42.17
C PHE A 247 -5.54 -27.75 -42.86
N GLU A 248 -6.60 -27.38 -43.58
CA GLU A 248 -7.40 -28.33 -44.37
C GLU A 248 -6.55 -29.00 -45.46
N CYS A 249 -5.76 -28.21 -46.21
CA CYS A 249 -4.82 -28.73 -47.20
C CYS A 249 -3.76 -29.65 -46.56
N TRP A 250 -3.31 -29.31 -45.35
CA TRP A 250 -2.36 -30.12 -44.60
C TRP A 250 -2.99 -31.45 -44.18
N GLN A 251 -4.24 -31.46 -43.69
CA GLN A 251 -4.96 -32.70 -43.35
C GLN A 251 -5.11 -33.61 -44.57
N ASP A 252 -5.45 -33.06 -45.74
CA ASP A 252 -5.55 -33.82 -46.97
C ASP A 252 -4.20 -34.39 -47.42
N TRP A 253 -3.11 -33.63 -47.26
CA TRP A 253 -1.76 -34.13 -47.48
C TRP A 253 -1.41 -35.28 -46.54
N GLN A 254 -1.70 -35.13 -45.24
CA GLN A 254 -1.47 -36.17 -44.25
C GLN A 254 -2.35 -37.41 -44.46
N ALA A 255 -3.51 -37.26 -45.11
CA ALA A 255 -4.39 -38.36 -45.52
C ALA A 255 -3.97 -39.01 -46.86
N GLY A 256 -2.85 -38.56 -47.46
CA GLY A 256 -2.31 -39.11 -48.70
C GLY A 256 -3.04 -38.65 -49.97
N LYS A 257 -3.91 -37.63 -49.89
CA LYS A 257 -4.66 -37.11 -51.06
C LYS A 257 -3.83 -36.18 -51.94
N SER A 258 -2.69 -35.70 -51.46
CA SER A 258 -1.75 -34.87 -52.22
C SER A 258 -0.32 -35.37 -52.00
N GLN A 259 0.55 -35.15 -53.00
CA GLN A 259 1.93 -35.67 -52.97
C GLN A 259 2.93 -34.53 -52.80
N TYR A 260 3.09 -34.04 -51.57
CA TYR A 260 4.22 -33.17 -51.22
C TYR A 260 5.37 -33.98 -50.65
N THR A 261 6.59 -33.70 -51.13
CA THR A 261 7.82 -34.39 -50.71
C THR A 261 8.29 -34.00 -49.29
N GLY A 262 7.70 -32.95 -48.70
CA GLY A 262 8.00 -32.50 -47.34
C GLY A 262 7.40 -31.13 -47.02
N LYS A 263 7.53 -30.70 -45.76
CA LYS A 263 6.94 -29.45 -45.25
C LYS A 263 7.35 -28.20 -46.04
N ALA A 264 8.60 -28.14 -46.50
CA ALA A 264 9.08 -27.01 -47.30
C ALA A 264 8.47 -26.97 -48.72
N ALA A 265 8.15 -28.13 -49.31
CA ALA A 265 7.45 -28.19 -50.59
C ALA A 265 5.98 -27.78 -50.42
N PHE A 266 5.32 -28.32 -49.38
CA PHE A 266 3.98 -27.92 -48.99
C PHE A 266 3.87 -26.41 -48.70
N ALA A 267 4.77 -25.85 -47.88
CA ALA A 267 4.76 -24.45 -47.51
C ALA A 267 4.91 -23.50 -48.70
N ARG A 268 5.77 -23.83 -49.67
CA ARG A 268 5.92 -23.04 -50.91
C ARG A 268 4.65 -23.07 -51.75
N ASP A 269 4.00 -24.21 -51.89
CA ASP A 269 2.75 -24.34 -52.64
C ASP A 269 1.55 -23.70 -51.92
N MET A 270 1.54 -23.69 -50.59
CA MET A 270 0.50 -22.98 -49.85
C MET A 270 0.61 -21.47 -50.01
N LEU A 271 1.83 -20.92 -50.03
CA LEU A 271 2.04 -19.49 -50.27
C LEU A 271 1.57 -19.00 -51.64
N THR A 272 1.57 -19.85 -52.66
CA THR A 272 1.05 -19.46 -53.98
C THR A 272 -0.48 -19.46 -54.04
N LYS A 273 -1.15 -20.04 -53.04
CA LYS A 273 -2.61 -20.20 -52.96
C LYS A 273 -3.30 -19.21 -52.04
N VAL A 274 -2.53 -18.43 -51.28
CA VAL A 274 -3.01 -17.47 -50.29
C VAL A 274 -2.42 -16.08 -50.56
N GLU A 275 -3.05 -15.03 -50.07
CA GLU A 275 -2.78 -13.62 -50.45
C GLU A 275 -1.98 -12.86 -49.37
N TYR A 276 -2.31 -13.06 -48.10
CA TYR A 276 -1.85 -12.23 -46.98
C TYR A 276 -0.65 -12.83 -46.22
N LEU A 277 -0.44 -14.14 -46.30
CA LEU A 277 0.71 -14.84 -45.73
C LEU A 277 1.91 -14.77 -46.67
N THR A 278 3.07 -14.38 -46.15
CA THR A 278 4.28 -14.12 -46.96
C THR A 278 5.49 -14.97 -46.55
N SER A 279 5.35 -15.83 -45.55
CA SER A 279 6.47 -16.56 -44.94
C SER A 279 6.26 -18.07 -44.97
N THR A 280 7.12 -18.78 -45.70
CA THR A 280 7.13 -20.25 -45.72
C THR A 280 7.45 -20.82 -44.34
N LYS A 281 8.36 -20.17 -43.61
CA LYS A 281 8.75 -20.54 -42.25
C LYS A 281 7.53 -20.65 -41.32
N LYS A 282 6.59 -19.70 -41.38
CA LYS A 282 5.36 -19.76 -40.57
C LYS A 282 4.52 -21.01 -40.87
N VAL A 283 4.38 -21.36 -42.14
CA VAL A 283 3.63 -22.56 -42.55
C VAL A 283 4.33 -23.84 -42.08
N GLU A 284 5.66 -23.90 -42.19
CA GLU A 284 6.44 -25.03 -41.71
C GLU A 284 6.36 -25.21 -40.19
N ASP A 285 6.38 -24.11 -39.45
CA ASP A 285 6.23 -24.11 -37.99
C ASP A 285 4.83 -24.57 -37.57
N TRP A 286 3.76 -24.10 -38.24
CA TRP A 286 2.41 -24.62 -38.02
C TRP A 286 2.31 -26.13 -38.29
N CYS A 287 2.93 -26.61 -39.36
CA CYS A 287 2.97 -28.05 -39.63
C CYS A 287 3.63 -28.83 -38.48
N ARG A 288 4.69 -28.30 -37.86
CA ARG A 288 5.34 -28.92 -36.69
C ARG A 288 4.47 -28.87 -35.44
N GLU A 289 3.71 -27.79 -35.25
CA GLU A 289 2.74 -27.66 -34.15
C GLU A 289 1.63 -28.71 -34.29
N TRP A 290 1.00 -28.79 -35.46
CA TRP A 290 -0.10 -29.72 -35.71
C TRP A 290 0.30 -31.20 -35.64
N GLU A 291 1.54 -31.54 -35.99
CA GLU A 291 2.07 -32.88 -35.79
C GLU A 291 2.19 -33.24 -34.30
N LYS A 292 2.58 -32.29 -33.44
CA LYS A 292 2.69 -32.53 -31.99
C LYS A 292 1.32 -32.67 -31.31
N GLU A 293 0.32 -31.96 -31.81
CA GLU A 293 -1.06 -32.02 -31.31
C GLU A 293 -1.79 -33.28 -31.76
N ARG A 294 -1.28 -33.98 -32.78
CA ARG A 294 -1.85 -35.23 -33.24
C ARG A 294 -1.55 -36.33 -32.21
N PRO A 295 -2.59 -37.01 -31.66
CA PRO A 295 -2.34 -38.15 -30.79
C PRO A 295 -1.58 -39.23 -31.56
N PRO A 296 -0.66 -39.96 -30.89
CA PRO A 296 0.07 -41.06 -31.54
C PRO A 296 -0.95 -42.07 -32.07
N SER A 297 -0.84 -42.38 -33.37
CA SER A 297 -1.60 -43.43 -34.05
C SER A 297 -1.20 -44.81 -33.58
#